data_AF-U5YF22-F1
#
_entry.id   AF-U5YF22-F1
#
_cell.length_a   1.000
_cell.length_b   1.000
_cell.length_c   1.000
_cell.angle_alpha   90.00
_cell.angle_beta   90.00
_cell.angle_gamma   90.00
#
_symmetry.space_group_name_H-M   'P 1'
#
loop_
_entity.id
_entity.type
_entity.pdbx_description
1 polymer ?
#
loop_
_entity_poly.entity_id
_entity_poly.type
_entity_poly.pdbx_seq_one_letter_code
_entity_poly.pdbx_strand_id
1 'polypeptide(L)' 'MLSHWLIQRFTAFFLFCFLITPRTELFFIFNIVLFAHVFLGVSEILADYVHNENTKLFAAFLLKVLCLLLAKEFYASLFF' A
#
# COMPACT_ATOMS: atom_id res chain seq x y z
N MET A 1 -4.79 -17.43 -0.22
CA MET A 1 -6.10 -16.75 -0.24
C MET A 1 -6.48 -16.21 1.14
N LEU A 2 -6.62 -17.04 2.18
CA LEU A 2 -7.04 -16.56 3.52
C LEU A 2 -6.07 -15.54 4.14
N SER A 3 -4.76 -15.81 4.09
CA SER A 3 -3.73 -14.90 4.63
C SER A 3 -3.74 -13.54 3.94
N HIS A 4 -3.82 -13.53 2.60
CA HIS A 4 -3.90 -12.29 1.81
C HIS A 4 -5.10 -11.43 2.22
N TRP A 5 -6.27 -12.06 2.28
CA TRP A 5 -7.52 -11.40 2.68
C TRP A 5 -7.44 -10.83 4.10
N LEU A 6 -6.87 -11.60 5.05
CA LEU A 6 -6.68 -11.13 6.43
C LEU A 6 -5.73 -9.93 6.51
N ILE A 7 -4.62 -9.96 5.77
CA ILE A 7 -3.65 -8.85 5.73
C ILE A 7 -4.32 -7.57 5.20
N GLN A 8 -5.14 -7.66 4.16
CA GLN A 8 -5.87 -6.50 3.65
C GLN A 8 -6.84 -5.92 4.66
N ARG A 9 -7.62 -6.76 5.35
CA ARG A 9 -8.55 -6.31 6.39
C ARG A 9 -7.83 -5.71 7.59
N PHE A 10 -6.72 -6.31 7.99
CA PHE A 10 -5.87 -5.81 9.07
C PHE A 10 -5.26 -4.44 8.73
N THR A 11 -4.67 -4.29 7.54
CA THR A 11 -4.10 -3.01 7.09
C THR A 11 -5.17 -1.94 6.95
N ALA A 12 -6.36 -2.26 6.42
CA ALA A 12 -7.50 -1.34 6.35
C ALA A 12 -7.98 -0.89 7.75
N PHE A 13 -8.12 -1.83 8.69
CA PHE A 13 -8.52 -1.53 10.06
C PHE A 13 -7.51 -0.61 10.75
N PHE A 14 -6.22 -0.91 10.61
CA PHE A 14 -5.16 -0.07 11.18
C PHE A 14 -5.19 1.36 10.62
N LEU A 15 -5.36 1.52 9.30
CA LEU A 15 -5.50 2.84 8.66
C LEU A 15 -6.74 3.59 9.16
N PHE A 16 -7.86 2.89 9.31
CA PHE A 16 -9.09 3.47 9.85
C PHE A 16 -8.92 3.96 11.29
N CYS A 17 -8.29 3.16 12.16
CA CYS A 17 -7.96 3.59 13.52
C CYS A 17 -7.08 4.84 13.53
N PHE A 18 -6.09 4.92 12.63
CA PHE A 18 -5.23 6.09 12.51
C PHE A 18 -5.98 7.35 12.07
N LEU A 19 -6.95 7.22 11.14
CA LEU A 19 -7.79 8.34 10.71
C LEU A 19 -8.64 8.91 11.85
N ILE A 20 -9.15 8.06 12.75
CA ILE A 20 -9.96 8.48 13.90
C ILE A 20 -9.10 9.05 15.02
N THR A 21 -7.92 8.49 15.24
CA THR A 21 -7.02 8.87 16.34
C THR A 21 -5.61 9.09 15.79
N PRO A 22 -5.38 10.19 15.06
CA PRO A 22 -4.09 10.46 14.45
C PRO A 22 -3.04 10.68 15.53
N ARG A 23 -1.93 9.98 15.40
CA ARG A 23 -0.78 10.02 16.31
C ARG A 23 0.48 10.30 15.51
N THR A 24 1.11 11.44 15.74
CA THR A 24 2.29 11.88 14.98
C THR A 24 3.46 10.92 15.21
N GLU A 25 3.57 10.34 16.41
CA GLU A 25 4.56 9.33 16.74
C GLU A 25 4.42 8.02 15.93
N LEU A 26 3.22 7.76 15.39
CA LEU A 26 2.92 6.59 14.57
C LEU A 26 2.91 6.90 13.07
N PHE A 27 3.25 8.13 12.65
CA PHE A 27 3.12 8.56 11.26
C PHE A 27 4.04 7.77 10.30
N PHE A 28 5.23 7.38 10.76
CA PHE A 28 6.13 6.48 10.01
C PHE A 28 5.47 5.11 9.75
N ILE A 29 4.91 4.51 10.81
CA ILE A 29 4.22 3.21 10.71
C ILE A 29 2.98 3.34 9.82
N PHE A 30 2.20 4.41 9.99
CA PHE A 30 1.05 4.70 9.15
C PHE A 30 1.40 4.70 7.66
N ASN A 31 2.50 5.35 7.27
CA ASN A 31 2.93 5.39 5.88
C ASN A 31 3.31 4.01 5.34
N ILE A 32 4.03 3.21 6.11
CA ILE A 32 4.34 1.82 5.72
C ILE A 32 3.06 1.03 5.49
N VAL A 33 2.10 1.12 6.42
CA VAL A 33 0.83 0.40 6.31
C VAL A 33 -0.01 0.92 5.15
N LEU A 34 -0.01 2.23 4.90
CA LEU A 34 -0.73 2.87 3.80
C LEU A 34 -0.25 2.34 2.45
N PHE A 35 1.06 2.39 2.20
CA PHE A 35 1.62 1.89 0.93
C PHE A 35 1.46 0.38 0.78
N ALA A 36 1.55 -0.39 1.86
CA ALA A 36 1.24 -1.82 1.83
C ALA A 36 -0.22 -2.07 1.45
N HIS A 37 -1.17 -1.34 2.04
CA HIS A 37 -2.60 -1.47 1.76
C HIS A 37 -2.91 -1.12 0.30
N VAL A 38 -2.37 -0.01 -0.21
CA VAL A 38 -2.53 0.42 -1.61
C VAL A 38 -1.95 -0.61 -2.56
N PHE A 39 -0.74 -1.10 -2.30
CA PHE A 39 -0.09 -2.10 -3.14
C PHE A 39 -0.94 -3.38 -3.25
N LEU A 40 -1.43 -3.90 -2.11
CA LEU A 40 -2.27 -5.10 -2.08
C LEU A 40 -3.61 -4.88 -2.80
N GLY A 41 -4.28 -3.74 -2.56
CA GLY A 41 -5.56 -3.43 -3.20
C GLY A 41 -5.45 -3.26 -4.71
N VAL A 42 -4.44 -2.53 -5.19
CA VAL A 42 -4.24 -2.35 -6.65
C VAL A 42 -3.76 -3.64 -7.30
N SER A 43 -2.98 -4.48 -6.61
CA SER A 43 -2.59 -5.80 -7.12
C SER A 43 -3.78 -6.71 -7.38
N GLU A 44 -4.84 -6.66 -6.55
CA GLU A 44 -6.08 -7.40 -6.81
C GLU A 44 -6.82 -6.86 -8.02
N ILE A 45 -6.93 -5.54 -8.16
CA ILE A 45 -7.52 -4.93 -9.36
C ILE A 45 -6.75 -5.38 -10.62
N LEU A 46 -5.41 -5.38 -10.58
CA LEU A 46 -4.62 -5.89 -11.70
C LEU A 46 -4.89 -7.37 -11.98
N ALA A 47 -5.05 -8.20 -10.94
CA ALA A 47 -5.36 -9.62 -11.12
C ALA A 47 -6.75 -9.85 -11.75
N ASP A 48 -7.72 -8.99 -11.43
CA ASP A 48 -9.08 -9.10 -11.94
C ASP A 48 -9.21 -8.61 -13.40
N TYR A 49 -8.48 -7.55 -13.78
CA TYR A 49 -8.66 -6.87 -15.07
C TYR A 49 -7.54 -7.11 -16.10
N VAL A 50 -6.35 -7.57 -15.69
CA VAL A 50 -5.22 -7.80 -16.61
C VAL A 50 -5.03 -9.30 -16.83
N HIS A 51 -5.53 -9.78 -17.97
CA HIS A 51 -5.49 -11.21 -18.31
C HIS A 51 -4.16 -11.68 -18.92
N ASN A 52 -3.31 -10.76 -19.39
CA ASN A 52 -1.99 -11.12 -19.89
C ASN A 52 -0.97 -11.19 -18.73
N GLU A 53 -0.34 -12.36 -18.54
CA GLU A 53 0.61 -12.60 -17.45
C GLU A 53 1.81 -11.64 -17.46
N ASN A 54 2.38 -11.36 -18.65
CA ASN A 54 3.51 -10.44 -18.77
C ASN A 54 3.11 -9.01 -18.42
N THR A 55 1.94 -8.56 -18.88
CA THR A 55 1.40 -7.24 -18.56
C THR A 55 1.10 -7.12 -17.07
N LYS A 56 0.55 -8.17 -16.44
CA LYS A 56 0.26 -8.20 -15.00
C LYS A 56 1.53 -8.11 -14.16
N LEU A 57 2.57 -8.87 -14.52
CA LEU A 57 3.88 -8.81 -13.84
C LEU A 57 4.52 -7.42 -13.99
N PHE A 58 4.48 -6.86 -15.19
CA PHE A 58 5.02 -5.53 -15.47
C PHE A 58 4.27 -4.45 -14.70
N ALA A 59 2.94 -4.50 -14.67
CA ALA A 59 2.12 -3.57 -13.91
C ALA A 59 2.37 -3.67 -12.39
N ALA A 60 2.49 -4.89 -11.85
CA ALA A 60 2.83 -5.09 -10.44
C ALA A 60 4.23 -4.55 -10.09
N PHE A 61 5.20 -4.71 -11.00
CA PHE A 61 6.54 -4.13 -10.84
C PHE A 61 6.48 -2.59 -10.84
N LEU A 62 5.79 -1.98 -11.80
CA LEU A 62 5.61 -0.53 -11.86
C LEU A 62 4.91 0.00 -10.61
N LEU A 63 3.87 -0.68 -10.14
CA LEU A 63 3.17 -0.32 -8.91
C LEU A 63 4.11 -0.36 -7.70
N LYS A 64 4.94 -1.40 -7.58
CA LYS A 64 5.93 -1.50 -6.49
C LYS A 64 6.93 -0.35 -6.53
N VAL A 65 7.45 -0.02 -7.71
CA VAL A 65 8.37 1.12 -7.89
C VAL A 65 7.68 2.43 -7.53
N LEU A 66 6.44 2.64 -7.98
CA LEU A 66 5.66 3.83 -7.67
C LEU A 66 5.43 3.99 -6.16
N CYS A 67 5.01 2.92 -5.47
CA CYS A 67 4.84 2.94 -4.01
C CYS A 67 6.14 3.30 -3.28
N LEU A 68 7.28 2.76 -3.72
CA LEU A 68 8.58 3.06 -3.12
C LEU A 68 9.01 4.52 -3.36
N LEU A 69 8.78 5.05 -4.56
CA LEU A 69 9.08 6.44 -4.89
C LEU A 69 8.22 7.39 -4.06
N LEU A 70 6.90 7.15 -3.99
CA LEU A 70 5.98 7.97 -3.19
C LEU A 70 6.34 7.90 -1.70
N ALA A 71 6.69 6.73 -1.18
CA ALA A 71 7.16 6.59 0.19
C ALA A 71 8.44 7.41 0.44
N LYS A 72 9.41 7.36 -0.48
CA LYS A 72 10.66 8.15 -0.38
C LYS A 72 10.38 9.65 -0.35
N GLU A 73 9.57 10.15 -1.28
CA GLU A 73 9.24 11.58 -1.37
C GLU A 73 8.45 12.05 -0.15
N PHE A 74 7.50 11.24 0.32
CA PHE A 74 6.77 11.53 1.54
C PHE A 74 7.71 11.64 2.76
N TYR A 75 8.64 10.70 2.92
CA TYR A 75 9.64 10.79 3.99
C TYR A 75 10.54 12.02 3.84
N ALA A 76 11.01 12.32 2.63
CA ALA A 76 11.83 13.51 2.39
C ALA A 76 11.09 14.80 2.82
N SER A 77 9.80 14.90 2.53
CA SER A 77 8.97 16.05 2.93
C SER A 77 8.71 16.17 4.43
N LEU A 78 8.94 15.12 5.22
CA LEU A 78 8.77 15.15 6.68
C LEU A 78 9.99 15.77 7.39
N PHE A 79 11.14 15.81 6.73
CA PHE A 79 12.41 16.30 7.28
C PHE A 79 12.82 17.69 6.77
N PHE A 80 12.01 18.31 5.91
CA PHE A 80 12.17 19.68 5.39
C PHE A 80 10.99 20.55 5.84
#